data_AF-A0AAV4PCP7-F1
#
_entry.id   AF-A0AAV4PCP7-F1
#
_cell.length_a   1.000
_cell.length_b   1.000
_cell.length_c   1.000
_cell.angle_alpha   90.00
_cell.angle_beta   90.00
_cell.angle_gamma   90.00
#
_symmetry.space_group_name_H-M   'P 1'
#
loop_
_entity.id
_entity.type
_entity.pdbx_description
1 polymer ?
#
loop_
_entity_poly.entity_id
_entity_poly.type
_entity_poly.pdbx_seq_one_letter_code
_entity_poly.pdbx_strand_id
1 'polypeptide(L)'
;MDRGRFTFTFISVLTFGAFLSSQPSFASGKEFRREVTCYNDLLHLDCGKLSFIAIHEAYFTTNHQENQTCHSPVPEHEYIEDEDFESSNYSSCQEDIRISLNRRCSGFKNCNYSYSQQPDKLCFNPEGLFVVRFDCVRAE
;
A
#
# COMPACT_ATOMS: atom_id res chain seq x y z
N MET A 1 -84.09 -32.98 11.73
CA MET A 1 -83.34 -31.96 12.50
C MET A 1 -82.04 -32.63 12.94
N ASP A 2 -81.02 -32.59 12.08
CA ASP A 2 -79.71 -33.17 12.37
C ASP A 2 -78.67 -32.06 12.45
N ARG A 3 -78.03 -31.93 13.62
CA ARG A 3 -76.94 -31.00 13.90
C ARG A 3 -75.61 -31.75 13.77
N GLY A 4 -74.98 -31.66 12.60
CA GLY A 4 -73.60 -32.10 12.42
C GLY A 4 -72.62 -31.11 13.06
N ARG A 5 -71.92 -31.55 14.12
CA ARG A 5 -70.80 -30.81 14.73
C ARG A 5 -69.54 -31.05 13.91
N PHE A 6 -69.01 -30.00 13.27
CA PHE A 6 -67.68 -29.99 12.68
C PHE A 6 -66.64 -29.69 13.76
N THR A 7 -65.79 -30.67 14.07
CA THR A 7 -64.60 -30.47 14.92
C THR A 7 -63.42 -30.08 14.04
N PHE A 8 -63.01 -28.82 14.11
CA PHE A 8 -61.77 -28.32 13.51
C PHE A 8 -60.60 -28.61 14.44
N THR A 9 -59.69 -29.48 14.00
CA THR A 9 -58.41 -29.74 14.66
C THR A 9 -57.39 -28.72 14.14
N PHE A 10 -56.98 -27.78 14.99
CA PHE A 10 -55.89 -26.84 14.68
C PHE A 10 -54.56 -27.58 14.82
N ILE A 11 -53.91 -27.87 13.70
CA ILE A 11 -52.53 -28.37 13.66
C ILE A 11 -51.60 -27.15 13.76
N SER A 12 -51.14 -26.84 14.97
CA SER A 12 -50.09 -25.85 15.20
C SER A 12 -48.76 -26.40 14.70
N VAL A 13 -48.39 -26.06 13.46
CA VAL A 13 -47.06 -26.36 12.91
C VAL A 13 -46.05 -25.41 13.56
N LEU A 14 -45.36 -25.90 14.59
CA LEU A 14 -44.17 -25.29 15.16
C LEU A 14 -43.04 -25.37 14.13
N THR A 15 -42.97 -24.39 13.25
CA THR A 15 -41.76 -24.14 12.45
C THR A 15 -40.66 -23.65 13.39
N PHE A 16 -39.87 -24.58 13.91
CA PHE A 16 -38.56 -24.31 14.49
C PHE A 16 -37.71 -23.67 13.40
N GLY A 17 -37.71 -22.34 13.35
CA GLY A 17 -36.77 -21.54 12.59
C GLY A 17 -35.37 -21.76 13.14
N ALA A 18 -34.70 -22.79 12.64
CA ALA A 18 -33.26 -22.92 12.71
C ALA A 18 -32.64 -21.78 11.89
N PHE A 19 -32.60 -20.58 12.48
CA PHE A 19 -31.66 -19.55 12.10
C PHE A 19 -30.28 -20.16 12.31
N LEU A 20 -29.72 -20.71 11.23
CA LEU A 20 -28.31 -21.03 11.12
C LEU A 20 -27.58 -19.70 11.33
N SER A 21 -27.23 -19.44 12.59
CA SER A 21 -26.35 -18.38 13.05
C SER A 21 -25.02 -18.55 12.34
N SER A 22 -24.97 -18.07 11.12
CA SER A 22 -23.78 -17.93 10.30
C SER A 22 -22.96 -16.90 11.06
N GLN A 23 -22.06 -17.36 11.93
CA GLN A 23 -21.11 -16.47 12.58
C GLN A 23 -20.41 -15.72 11.45
N PRO A 24 -20.47 -14.36 11.42
CA PRO A 24 -19.75 -13.63 10.41
C PRO A 24 -18.28 -14.00 10.57
N SER A 25 -17.74 -14.69 9.57
CA SER A 25 -16.31 -14.92 9.45
C SER A 25 -15.69 -13.54 9.37
N PHE A 26 -15.14 -13.04 10.49
CA PHE A 26 -14.42 -11.79 10.48
C PHE A 26 -13.25 -11.95 9.52
N ALA A 27 -13.35 -11.27 8.37
CA ALA A 27 -12.24 -11.19 7.43
C ALA A 27 -11.10 -10.49 8.17
N SER A 28 -10.10 -11.26 8.58
CA SER A 28 -8.87 -10.71 9.15
C SER A 28 -8.09 -10.11 8.00
N GLY A 29 -8.21 -8.79 7.83
CA GLY A 29 -7.37 -8.03 6.93
C GLY A 29 -5.94 -8.05 7.44
N LYS A 30 -5.00 -8.48 6.59
CA LYS A 30 -3.57 -8.38 6.90
C LYS A 30 -3.15 -6.92 6.76
N GLU A 31 -2.53 -6.36 7.79
CA GLU A 31 -2.01 -4.99 7.76
C GLU A 31 -0.66 -4.96 7.04
N PHE A 32 -0.56 -4.14 5.99
CA PHE A 32 0.69 -3.91 5.27
C PHE A 32 1.45 -2.75 5.89
N ARG A 33 2.76 -2.92 6.05
CA ARG A 33 3.66 -1.82 6.43
C ARG A 33 3.82 -0.89 5.24
N ARG A 34 3.91 0.40 5.52
CA ARG A 34 4.05 1.45 4.51
C ARG A 34 5.24 2.33 4.84
N GLU A 35 6.14 2.46 3.88
CA GLU A 35 7.31 3.33 3.95
C GLU A 35 7.28 4.33 2.81
N VAL A 36 7.68 5.57 3.11
CA VAL A 36 7.78 6.65 2.14
C VAL A 36 9.16 7.25 2.25
N THR A 37 9.84 7.40 1.12
CA THR A 37 11.23 7.83 1.08
C THR A 37 11.44 8.78 -0.09
N CYS A 38 12.27 9.80 0.11
CA CYS A 38 12.56 10.79 -0.92
C CYS A 38 13.44 10.23 -2.04
N TYR A 39 13.38 10.84 -3.23
CA TYR A 39 14.12 10.41 -4.42
C TYR A 39 15.60 10.09 -4.16
N ASN A 40 16.29 10.94 -3.38
CA ASN A 40 17.71 10.81 -3.08
C ASN A 40 18.01 9.97 -1.83
N ASP A 41 16.99 9.66 -1.03
CA ASP A 41 17.17 8.95 0.24
C ASP A 41 17.31 7.44 0.02
N LEU A 42 17.82 6.78 1.07
CA LEU A 42 17.97 5.33 1.11
C LEU A 42 16.78 4.71 1.85
N LEU A 43 16.01 3.87 1.16
CA LEU A 43 14.99 3.04 1.79
C LEU A 43 15.65 1.90 2.55
N HIS A 44 15.28 1.76 3.82
CA HIS A 44 15.70 0.66 4.68
C HIS A 44 14.49 -0.18 5.09
N LEU A 45 14.46 -1.45 4.67
CA LEU A 45 13.43 -2.41 5.05
C LEU A 45 14.03 -3.48 5.97
N ASP A 46 13.35 -3.81 7.07
CA ASP A 46 13.77 -4.85 8.03
C ASP A 46 12.56 -5.66 8.54
N CYS A 47 12.66 -6.99 8.41
CA CYS A 47 11.67 -7.96 8.87
C CYS A 47 12.15 -8.87 10.02
N GLY A 48 13.35 -8.65 10.55
CA GLY A 48 13.93 -9.40 11.65
C GLY A 48 14.45 -10.78 11.25
N LYS A 49 14.68 -11.65 12.24
CA LYS A 49 15.44 -12.91 12.03
C LYS A 49 14.66 -14.03 11.36
N LEU A 50 13.34 -14.09 11.54
CA LEU A 50 12.48 -15.22 11.16
C LEU A 50 11.47 -14.89 10.05
N SER A 51 11.54 -13.69 9.50
CA SER A 51 10.66 -13.25 8.43
C SER A 51 11.45 -12.65 7.27
N PHE A 52 10.84 -12.64 6.10
CA PHE A 52 11.38 -12.05 4.89
C PHE A 52 10.44 -11.01 4.32
N ILE A 53 11.01 -10.06 3.59
CA ILE A 53 10.30 -8.96 2.95
C ILE A 53 9.51 -9.50 1.76
N ALA A 54 8.23 -9.14 1.69
CA ALA A 54 7.36 -9.31 0.53
C ALA A 54 6.81 -7.95 0.11
N ILE A 55 7.17 -7.46 -1.08
CA ILE A 55 6.68 -6.17 -1.58
C ILE A 55 5.33 -6.40 -2.27
N HIS A 56 4.32 -5.64 -1.87
CA HIS A 56 2.97 -5.71 -2.45
C HIS A 56 2.74 -4.59 -3.47
N GLU A 57 3.19 -3.37 -3.12
CA GLU A 57 3.04 -2.18 -3.94
C GLU A 57 4.30 -1.33 -3.82
N ALA A 58 4.78 -0.79 -4.93
CA ALA A 58 5.84 0.20 -4.89
C ALA A 58 5.76 1.11 -6.11
N TYR A 59 5.72 2.43 -5.88
CA TYR A 59 5.68 3.41 -6.95
C TYR A 59 6.47 4.67 -6.58
N PHE A 60 7.04 5.31 -7.59
CA PHE A 60 7.54 6.67 -7.49
C PHE A 60 6.44 7.65 -7.91
N THR A 61 6.36 8.80 -7.24
CA THR A 61 5.43 9.88 -7.61
C THR A 61 6.01 11.25 -7.26
N THR A 62 5.71 12.25 -8.08
CA THR A 62 5.96 13.66 -7.78
C THR A 62 4.70 14.37 -7.27
N ASN A 63 3.58 13.66 -7.15
CA ASN A 63 2.35 14.23 -6.65
C ASN A 63 2.40 14.34 -5.13
N HIS A 64 2.34 15.57 -4.60
CA HIS A 64 2.42 15.89 -3.17
C HIS A 64 1.17 15.50 -2.35
N GLN A 65 0.32 14.61 -2.87
CA GLN A 65 -0.87 14.13 -2.17
C GLN A 65 -0.54 13.39 -0.85
N GLU A 66 0.74 13.03 -0.67
CA GLU A 66 1.28 12.25 0.45
C GLU A 66 1.56 13.06 1.72
N ASN A 67 1.25 14.37 1.78
CA ASN A 67 1.57 15.27 2.91
C ASN A 67 3.06 15.30 3.30
N GLN A 68 3.95 14.71 2.49
CA GLN A 68 5.38 14.64 2.72
C GLN A 68 6.09 15.40 1.61
N THR A 69 6.85 16.41 1.99
CA THR A 69 7.71 17.19 1.10
C THR A 69 9.15 16.75 1.30
N CYS A 70 9.80 16.39 0.21
CA CYS A 70 11.22 16.11 0.19
C CYS A 70 11.97 17.42 0.10
N HIS A 71 12.75 17.74 1.13
CA HIS A 71 13.64 18.90 1.06
C HIS A 71 14.82 18.53 0.17
N SER A 72 14.81 19.00 -1.08
CA SER A 72 16.05 19.04 -1.86
C SER A 72 16.99 20.02 -1.17
N PRO A 73 18.26 19.66 -0.90
CA PRO A 73 19.23 20.64 -0.44
C PRO A 73 19.27 21.74 -1.51
N VAL A 74 18.85 22.95 -1.13
CA VAL A 74 18.97 24.13 -1.98
C VAL A 74 20.47 24.25 -2.28
N PRO A 75 20.90 24.18 -3.54
CA PRO A 75 22.29 24.43 -3.85
C PRO A 75 22.62 25.83 -3.31
N GLU A 76 23.56 25.94 -2.38
CA GLU A 76 24.07 27.22 -1.87
C GLU A 76 24.90 27.95 -2.94
N HIS A 77 24.46 27.93 -4.20
CA HIS A 77 25.11 28.66 -5.26
C HIS A 77 24.69 30.12 -5.17
N GLU A 78 25.70 30.94 -4.88
CA GLU A 78 25.72 32.39 -4.97
C GLU A 78 24.90 32.87 -6.18
N TYR A 79 23.93 33.73 -5.86
CA TYR A 79 23.17 34.61 -6.74
C TYR A 79 23.92 34.98 -8.03
N ILE A 80 23.65 34.24 -9.10
CA ILE A 80 23.68 34.79 -10.45
C ILE A 80 22.21 35.02 -10.79
N GLU A 81 21.80 36.29 -10.73
CA GLU A 81 20.48 36.78 -11.11
C GLU A 81 20.29 36.64 -12.63
N ASP A 82 20.24 35.41 -13.13
CA ASP A 82 19.70 35.16 -14.46
C ASP A 82 18.20 34.94 -14.29
N GLU A 83 17.48 36.06 -14.35
CA GLU A 83 16.04 36.15 -14.56
C GLU A 83 15.67 35.36 -15.82
N ASP A 84 15.36 34.07 -15.66
CA ASP A 84 14.47 33.25 -16.52
C ASP A 84 14.48 31.77 -16.07
N PHE A 85 14.53 31.50 -14.76
CA PHE A 85 14.10 30.21 -14.25
C PHE A 85 12.57 30.16 -14.37
N GLU A 86 12.10 29.86 -15.59
CA GLU A 86 10.79 29.26 -15.80
C GLU A 86 10.63 28.24 -14.69
N SER A 87 9.65 28.47 -13.80
CA SER A 87 9.20 27.53 -12.80
C SER A 87 8.79 26.28 -13.57
N SER A 88 9.76 25.40 -13.77
CA SER A 88 9.67 24.28 -14.68
C SER A 88 8.46 23.49 -14.24
N ASN A 89 7.44 23.49 -15.10
CA ASN A 89 6.30 22.60 -15.03
C ASN A 89 6.84 21.17 -15.04
N TYR A 90 7.34 20.69 -13.90
CA TYR A 90 7.64 19.29 -13.72
C TYR A 90 6.31 18.59 -13.79
N SER A 91 5.98 18.12 -14.99
CA SER A 91 4.81 17.30 -15.25
C SER A 91 4.76 16.20 -14.19
N SER A 92 3.60 16.02 -13.56
CA SER A 92 3.40 14.95 -12.59
C SER A 92 3.92 13.63 -13.16
N CYS A 93 4.94 13.06 -12.53
CA CYS A 93 5.55 11.81 -12.98
C CYS A 93 5.21 10.71 -11.99
N GLN A 94 4.77 9.56 -12.49
CA GLN A 94 4.47 8.37 -11.70
C GLN A 94 5.07 7.16 -12.39
N GLU A 95 5.73 6.29 -11.64
CA GLU A 95 6.40 5.10 -12.15
C GLU A 95 6.18 3.91 -11.21
N ASP A 96 5.80 2.74 -11.75
CA ASP A 96 5.76 1.49 -10.98
C ASP A 96 7.19 0.94 -10.82
N ILE A 97 7.72 0.99 -9.60
CA ILE A 97 9.07 0.53 -9.25
C ILE A 97 9.05 -0.85 -8.57
N ARG A 98 7.90 -1.52 -8.52
CA ARG A 98 7.74 -2.81 -7.84
C ARG A 98 8.61 -3.89 -8.43
N ILE A 99 8.83 -3.91 -9.75
CA ILE A 99 9.64 -4.96 -10.40
C ILE A 99 11.11 -4.85 -9.96
N SER A 100 11.69 -3.65 -10.01
CA SER A 100 13.09 -3.44 -9.58
C SER A 100 13.25 -3.70 -8.08
N LEU A 101 12.30 -3.22 -7.26
CA LEU A 101 12.33 -3.40 -5.81
C LEU A 101 12.14 -4.86 -5.41
N ASN A 102 11.20 -5.60 -6.02
CA ASN A 102 11.01 -7.03 -5.76
C ASN A 102 12.26 -7.84 -6.06
N ARG A 103 12.89 -7.60 -7.23
CA ARG A 103 14.13 -8.30 -7.62
C ARG A 103 15.26 -8.11 -6.61
N ARG A 104 15.29 -6.96 -5.93
CA ARG A 104 16.36 -6.60 -5.00
C ARG A 104 16.05 -6.95 -3.54
N CYS A 105 14.79 -6.84 -3.11
CA CYS A 105 14.42 -6.89 -1.69
C CYS A 105 13.57 -8.11 -1.30
N SER A 106 12.80 -8.70 -2.21
CA SER A 106 11.90 -9.79 -1.82
C SER A 106 12.65 -11.07 -1.47
N GLY A 107 12.20 -11.73 -0.40
CA GLY A 107 12.85 -12.92 0.15
C GLY A 107 14.06 -12.63 1.05
N PHE A 108 14.51 -11.38 1.13
CA PHE A 108 15.56 -10.97 2.06
C PHE A 108 14.99 -10.53 3.41
N LYS A 109 15.80 -10.60 4.46
CA LYS A 109 15.42 -10.14 5.81
C LYS A 109 15.51 -8.62 5.94
N ASN A 110 16.58 -8.07 5.38
CA ASN A 110 16.90 -6.65 5.37
C ASN A 110 17.18 -6.23 3.93
N CYS A 111 16.77 -5.01 3.54
CA CYS A 111 17.07 -4.47 2.22
C CYS A 111 17.36 -2.98 2.27
N ASN A 112 18.39 -2.55 1.53
CA ASN A 112 18.68 -1.15 1.25
C ASN A 112 18.46 -0.87 -0.23
N TYR A 113 17.62 0.11 -0.53
CA TYR A 113 17.26 0.49 -1.90
C TYR A 113 17.34 2.00 -2.09
N SER A 114 17.96 2.44 -3.18
CA SER A 114 18.00 3.84 -3.58
C SER A 114 17.42 3.97 -4.97
N TYR A 115 16.39 4.81 -5.11
CA TYR A 115 15.74 5.05 -6.39
C TYR A 115 16.60 5.92 -7.31
N SER A 116 17.31 6.92 -6.77
CA SER A 116 18.25 7.76 -7.53
C SER A 116 19.37 6.96 -8.22
N GLN A 117 19.72 5.77 -7.71
CA GLN A 117 20.72 4.88 -8.29
C GLN A 117 20.19 3.89 -9.34
N GLN A 118 18.89 3.90 -9.66
CA GLN A 118 18.34 3.01 -10.67
C GLN A 118 18.71 3.48 -12.10
N PRO A 119 19.30 2.61 -12.95
CA PRO A 119 19.67 2.99 -14.31
C PRO A 119 18.46 3.14 -15.23
N ASP A 120 17.42 2.33 -15.00
CA ASP A 120 16.25 2.22 -15.89
C ASP A 120 15.06 3.07 -15.44
N LYS A 121 15.28 4.06 -14.57
CA LYS A 121 14.20 4.93 -14.07
C LYS A 121 13.70 5.87 -15.16
N LEU A 122 12.40 6.09 -15.17
CA LEU A 122 11.73 6.96 -16.14
C LEU A 122 11.55 8.37 -15.58
N CYS A 123 11.36 8.49 -14.26
CA CYS A 123 11.17 9.79 -13.60
C CYS A 123 12.48 10.34 -13.01
N PHE A 124 12.82 11.57 -13.39
CA PHE A 124 13.96 12.33 -12.87
C PHE A 124 13.45 13.59 -12.18
N ASN A 125 12.95 13.44 -10.95
CA ASN A 125 12.53 14.59 -10.15
C ASN A 125 13.08 14.46 -8.71
N PRO A 126 13.99 15.35 -8.28
CA PRO A 126 14.61 15.28 -6.96
C PRO A 126 13.64 15.56 -5.80
N GLU A 127 12.50 16.20 -6.07
CA GLU A 127 11.45 16.49 -5.09
C GLU A 127 10.43 15.36 -4.97
N GLY A 128 10.50 14.37 -5.87
CA GLY A 128 9.62 13.21 -5.82
C GLY A 128 9.96 12.28 -4.66
N LEU A 129 8.99 11.43 -4.35
CA LEU A 129 9.09 10.40 -3.33
C LEU A 129 8.71 9.06 -3.94
N PHE A 130 9.13 7.99 -3.31
CA PHE A 130 8.64 6.66 -3.61
C PHE A 130 8.02 6.02 -2.38
N VAL A 131 6.89 5.38 -2.62
CA VAL A 131 6.04 4.73 -1.62
C VAL A 131 6.18 3.24 -1.79
N VAL A 132 6.37 2.53 -0.68
CA VAL A 132 6.48 1.08 -0.64
C VAL A 132 5.49 0.53 0.37
N ARG A 133 4.64 -0.41 -0.05
CA ARG A 133 3.87 -1.26 0.84
C ARG A 133 4.42 -2.67 0.83
N PHE A 134 4.76 -3.16 2.01
CA PHE A 134 5.38 -4.46 2.18
C PHE A 134 4.87 -5.19 3.41
N ASP A 135 5.22 -6.46 3.49
CA ASP A 135 4.89 -7.34 4.59
C ASP A 135 6.11 -8.20 4.97
N CYS A 136 6.09 -8.70 6.20
CA CYS A 136 7.11 -9.58 6.75
C CYS A 136 6.55 -10.99 6.92
N VAL A 137 6.79 -11.83 5.93
CA VAL A 137 6.27 -13.21 5.90
C VAL A 137 7.22 -14.12 6.66
N ARG A 138 6.70 -14.95 7.57
CA ARG A 138 7.51 -15.93 8.30
C ARG A 138 7.97 -17.04 7.36
N ALA A 139 9.22 -17.48 7.52
CA ALA A 139 9.67 -18.74 6.92
C ALA A 139 9.05 -19.90 7.72
N GLU A 140 8.32 -20.77 7.03
CA GLU A 140 7.80 -22.04 7.59
C GLU A 140 8.93 -23.08 7.72
#